data_AF-A0AA94HPZ3-F1
#
_entry.id   AF-A0AA94HPZ3-F1
#
_cell.length_a   1.000
_cell.length_b   1.000
_cell.length_c   1.000
_cell.angle_alpha   90.00
_cell.angle_beta   90.00
_cell.angle_gamma   90.00
#
_symmetry.space_group_name_H-M   'P 1'
#
loop_
_entity.id
_entity.type
_entity.pdbx_description
1 polymer ?
#
loop_
_entity_poly.entity_id
_entity_poly.type
_entity_poly.pdbx_seq_one_letter_code
_entity_poly.pdbx_strand_id
1 'polypeptide(L)' 'MNVIRLILTMILFVGGLVLMGYSFDTPGYEALMFLAGLGVLCFSVWLAAEFGMREHRRSRTR' A
#
# COMPACT_ATOMS: atom_id res chain seq x y z
N MET A 1 -9.06 3.09 -16.64
CA MET A 1 -9.01 3.73 -15.29
C MET A 1 -7.88 3.10 -14.46
N ASN A 2 -6.67 2.98 -15.03
CA ASN A 2 -5.59 2.20 -14.41
C ASN A 2 -4.59 3.12 -13.70
N VAL A 3 -4.39 4.32 -14.23
CA VAL A 3 -3.54 5.36 -13.65
C VAL A 3 -4.03 5.80 -12.27
N ILE A 4 -5.35 6.00 -12.11
CA ILE A 4 -5.94 6.39 -10.81
C ILE A 4 -5.69 5.31 -9.73
N ARG A 5 -5.83 4.03 -10.09
CA ARG A 5 -5.57 2.91 -9.17
C ARG A 5 -4.10 2.84 -8.79
N LEU A 6 -3.21 3.04 -9.77
CA LEU A 6 -1.76 3.07 -9.55
C LEU A 6 -1.39 4.22 -8.60
N ILE A 7 -1.89 5.43 -8.85
CA ILE A 7 -1.67 6.60 -7.98
C ILE A 7 -2.20 6.32 -6.57
N LEU A 8 -3.39 5.74 -6.44
CA LEU A 8 -3.98 5.42 -5.14
C LEU A 8 -3.11 4.41 -4.36
N THR A 9 -2.66 3.32 -5.01
CA THR A 9 -1.76 2.34 -4.38
C THR A 9 -0.40 2.95 -4.03
N MET A 10 0.11 3.87 -4.85
CA MET A 10 1.38 4.57 -4.60
C MET A 10 1.27 5.45 -3.34
N ILE A 11 0.20 6.24 -3.22
CA ILE A 11 -0.06 7.09 -2.05
C ILE A 11 -0.24 6.22 -0.80
N LEU A 12 -0.97 5.11 -0.90
CA LEU A 12 -1.19 4.20 0.23
C LEU A 12 0.12 3.54 0.70
N PHE A 13 0.98 3.18 -0.25
CA PHE A 13 2.31 2.61 0.05
C PHE A 13 3.22 3.63 0.75
N VAL A 14 3.33 4.84 0.19
CA VAL A 14 4.14 5.92 0.79
C VAL A 14 3.56 6.33 2.14
N GLY A 15 2.23 6.40 2.28
CA GLY A 15 1.56 6.68 3.54
C GLY A 15 1.88 5.66 4.62
N GLY A 16 1.91 4.36 4.28
CA GLY A 16 2.32 3.29 5.21
C GLY A 16 3.78 3.45 5.68
N LEU A 17 4.70 3.82 4.79
CA LEU A 17 6.10 4.09 5.13
C LEU A 17 6.25 5.30 6.05
N VAL A 18 5.53 6.39 5.76
CA VAL A 18 5.55 7.60 6.60
C VAL A 18 5.00 7.30 7.99
N LEU A 19 3.92 6.52 8.09
CA LEU A 19 3.33 6.13 9.37
C LEU A 19 4.26 5.25 10.21
N MET A 20 5.02 4.36 9.55
CA MET A 20 6.12 3.60 10.17
C MET A 20 7.27 4.50 10.62
N GLY A 21 7.61 5.54 9.87
CA GLY A 21 8.61 6.53 10.28
C GLY A 21 8.16 7.33 11.50
N TYR A 22 6.87 7.70 11.54
CA TYR A 22 6.27 8.45 12.64
C TYR A 22 6.22 7.65 13.95
N SER A 23 6.27 6.32 13.89
CA SER A 23 6.30 5.49 15.11
C SER A 23 7.55 5.73 15.95
N PHE A 24 8.65 6.20 15.36
CA PHE A 24 9.89 6.51 16.08
C PHE A 24 9.83 7.85 16.82
N ASP A 25 8.87 8.71 16.49
CA ASP A 25 8.68 10.01 17.14
C ASP A 25 7.66 9.94 18.29
N THR A 26 6.90 8.84 18.40
CA THR A 26 5.79 8.71 19.37
C THR A 26 6.13 7.72 20.51
N PRO A 27 6.85 8.17 21.57
CA PRO A 27 7.24 7.29 22.67
C PRO A 27 6.02 6.71 23.38
N GLY A 28 6.03 5.39 23.61
CA GLY A 28 4.97 4.66 24.33
C GLY A 28 3.93 3.99 23.43
N TYR A 29 3.83 4.37 22.15
CA TYR A 29 2.96 3.71 21.16
C TYR A 29 3.72 3.22 19.91
N GLU A 30 5.05 3.14 19.98
CA GLU A 30 5.94 2.80 18.87
C GLU A 30 5.49 1.51 18.16
N ALA A 31 5.28 0.43 18.92
CA ALA A 31 4.89 -0.87 18.36
C ALA A 31 3.52 -0.81 17.66
N LEU A 32 2.57 -0.05 18.21
CA LEU A 32 1.21 0.05 17.69
C LEU A 32 1.18 0.85 16.38
N MET A 33 1.90 1.97 16.32
CA MET A 33 2.02 2.76 15.10
C MET A 33 2.84 2.06 14.03
N PHE A 34 3.90 1.34 14.41
CA PHE A 34 4.69 0.53 13.50
C PHE A 34 3.86 -0.59 12.87
N LEU A 35 3.07 -1.32 13.67
CA LEU A 35 2.17 -2.36 13.18
C LEU A 35 1.04 -1.80 12.31
N ALA A 36 0.51 -0.62 12.64
CA ALA A 36 -0.47 0.07 11.81
C ALA A 36 0.12 0.44 10.44
N GLY A 37 1.33 1.03 10.42
CA GLY A 37 2.05 1.35 9.19
C GLY A 37 2.34 0.10 8.36
N LEU A 38 2.83 -0.97 9.00
CA LEU A 38 3.07 -2.27 8.37
C LEU A 38 1.79 -2.86 7.76
N GLY A 39 0.67 -2.79 8.47
CA GLY A 39 -0.63 -3.26 7.99
C GLY A 39 -1.11 -2.50 6.74
N VAL A 40 -1.01 -1.17 6.75
CA VAL A 40 -1.35 -0.32 5.60
C VAL A 40 -0.46 -0.63 4.40
N LEU A 41 0.83 -0.85 4.63
CA LEU A 41 1.81 -1.16 3.59
C LEU A 41 1.53 -2.53 2.97
N CYS A 42 1.25 -3.54 3.80
CA CYS A 42 0.88 -4.89 3.35
C CYS A 42 -0.43 -4.89 2.55
N PHE A 43 -1.43 -4.13 3.02
CA PHE A 43 -2.70 -3.95 2.32
C PHE A 43 -2.53 -3.23 0.96
N SER A 44 -1.65 -2.23 0.90
CA SER A 44 -1.31 -1.54 -0.35
C SER A 44 -0.70 -2.49 -1.38
N VAL A 45 0.27 -3.32 -0.97
CA VAL A 45 0.91 -4.30 -1.85
C VAL A 45 -0.11 -5.34 -2.34
N TRP A 46 -0.98 -5.81 -1.46
CA TRP A 46 -2.04 -6.75 -1.84
C TRP A 46 -3.00 -6.15 -2.89
N LEU A 47 -3.45 -4.91 -2.67
CA LEU A 47 -4.26 -4.18 -3.66
C LEU A 47 -3.53 -3.99 -4.98
N ALA A 48 -2.25 -3.60 -4.95
CA ALA A 48 -1.45 -3.43 -6.15
C ALA A 48 -1.29 -4.74 -6.93
N ALA A 49 -1.07 -5.87 -6.23
CA ALA A 49 -0.98 -7.20 -6.84
C ALA A 49 -2.30 -7.63 -7.49
N GLU A 50 -3.43 -7.43 -6.79
CA GLU A 50 -4.78 -7.71 -7.29
C GLU A 50 -5.09 -6.88 -8.55
N PHE A 51 -4.68 -5.62 -8.60
CA PHE A 51 -4.85 -4.77 -9.79
C PHE A 51 -3.91 -5.15 -10.93
N GLY A 52 -2.66 -5.50 -10.65
CA GLY A 52 -1.69 -5.94 -11.66
C GLY A 52 -2.11 -7.24 -12.36
N MET A 53 -2.66 -8.21 -11.63
CA MET A 53 -3.12 -9.47 -12.22
C MET A 53 -4.34 -9.32 -13.14
N ARG A 54 -5.20 -8.34 -12.90
CA ARG A 54 -6.41 -8.10 -13.72
C ARG A 54 -6.07 -7.50 -15.09
N GLU A 55 -4.96 -6.78 -15.21
CA GLU A 55 -4.51 -6.19 -16.47
C GLU A 55 -4.10 -7.26 -17.49
N HIS A 56 -3.36 -8.29 -17.05
CA HIS A 56 -2.85 -9.36 -17.91
C HIS A 56 -3.93 -10.28 -18.50
N ARG A 57 -5.10 -10.39 -17.86
CA ARG A 57 -6.19 -11.26 -18.36
C ARG A 57 -6.90 -10.70 -19.58
N ARG A 58 -6.76 -9.39 -19.85
CA ARG A 58 -7.47 -8.69 -20.94
C ARG A 58 -6.72 -8.70 -22.28
N SER A 59 -5.42 -9.01 -22.30
CA SER A 59 -4.63 -9.05 -23.54
C SER A 59 -4.66 -10.39 -24.27
N ARG A 60 -5.21 -11.45 -23.66
CA ARG A 60 -5.19 -12.82 -24.22
C ARG A 60 -6.43 -13.20 -25.04
N THR A 61 -7.38 -12.27 -25.22
CA THR A 61 -8.64 -12.49 -25.95
C THR A 61 -8.76 -11.64 -27.23
N ARG A 62 -7.66 -11.04 -27.68
CA ARG A 62 -7.56 -10.38 -28.98
C ARG A 62 -6.48 -11.03 -29.82
#